data_AF-A0A4Y3TV50-F1
#
_entry.id   AF-A0A4Y3TV50-F1
#
_cell.length_a   1.000
_cell.length_b   1.000
_cell.length_c   1.000
_cell.angle_alpha   90.00
_cell.angle_beta   90.00
_cell.angle_gamma   90.00
#
_symmetry.space_group_name_H-M   'P 1'
#
loop_
_entity.id
_entity.type
_entity.pdbx_description
1 polymer ?
#
loop_
_entity_poly.entity_id
_entity_poly.type
_entity_poly.pdbx_seq_one_letter_code
_entity_poly.pdbx_strand_id
1 'polypeptide(L)'
;MTRFFSFSAAALLSITPALAANATTAQPDAKPAPVARAAKATAPEHKSAYPTALFCGTWAMMAAADAIEVVANKAAGPAARLLLTLPPMYSRVVKQEHFSLTRLDGATWTASSPPLTLTFTLQSENTALLVINSTDGHKMELPLYRDETRTQNP
;
A
#
# COMPACT_ATOMS: atom_id res chain seq x y z
N MET A 1 -10.15 -34.32 34.36
CA MET A 1 -11.09 -34.50 33.24
C MET A 1 -10.63 -33.64 32.08
N THR A 2 -10.79 -33.96 30.79
CA THR A 2 -10.74 -35.25 30.06
C THR A 2 -10.35 -34.88 28.62
N ARG A 3 -9.52 -35.69 27.95
CA ARG A 3 -9.04 -35.44 26.57
C ARG A 3 -10.17 -35.61 25.54
N PHE A 4 -10.07 -34.94 24.39
CA PHE A 4 -10.44 -35.56 23.11
C PHE A 4 -9.48 -35.16 21.98
N PHE A 5 -8.92 -36.17 21.31
CA PHE A 5 -8.31 -36.07 19.99
C PHE A 5 -9.40 -36.32 18.94
N SER A 6 -9.21 -35.82 17.72
CA SER A 6 -9.65 -36.56 16.53
C SER A 6 -8.78 -36.22 15.32
N PHE A 7 -8.18 -37.26 14.72
CA PHE A 7 -7.53 -37.23 13.41
C PHE A 7 -8.50 -37.84 12.40
N SER A 8 -8.61 -37.24 11.21
CA SER A 8 -9.12 -37.95 10.03
C SER A 8 -8.26 -37.60 8.83
N ALA A 9 -7.53 -38.61 8.34
CA ALA A 9 -6.86 -38.58 7.04
C ALA A 9 -7.67 -39.44 6.06
N ALA A 10 -7.72 -39.03 4.80
CA ALA A 10 -8.15 -39.88 3.69
C ALA A 10 -7.40 -39.44 2.42
N ALA A 11 -6.62 -40.35 1.85
CA ALA A 11 -5.86 -40.13 0.62
C ALA A 11 -6.38 -41.04 -0.50
N LEU A 12 -6.57 -40.50 -1.69
CA LEU A 12 -6.75 -41.23 -2.95
C LEU A 12 -6.07 -40.38 -4.05
N LEU A 13 -4.83 -40.67 -4.48
CA LEU A 13 -4.35 -41.73 -5.40
C LEU A 13 -4.78 -41.60 -6.88
N SER A 14 -3.79 -41.29 -7.73
CA SER A 14 -3.67 -41.64 -9.16
C SER A 14 -4.70 -40.99 -10.14
N ILE A 15 -4.48 -40.86 -11.45
CA ILE A 15 -3.70 -41.65 -12.43
C ILE A 15 -3.12 -40.73 -13.54
N THR A 16 -1.90 -40.99 -14.03
CA THR A 16 -1.40 -40.53 -15.35
C THR A 16 -1.54 -41.66 -16.39
N PRO A 17 -1.94 -41.36 -17.64
CA PRO A 17 -0.95 -41.15 -18.72
C PRO A 17 -1.40 -39.99 -19.65
N ALA A 18 -0.85 -39.70 -20.85
CA ALA A 18 0.19 -40.32 -21.67
C ALA A 18 1.01 -39.26 -22.44
N LEU A 19 1.94 -39.69 -23.31
CA LEU A 19 2.63 -38.85 -24.31
C LEU A 19 2.08 -39.17 -25.72
N ALA A 20 1.80 -38.16 -26.55
CA ALA A 20 1.48 -38.35 -27.98
C ALA A 20 2.08 -37.20 -28.81
N ALA A 21 2.66 -37.51 -29.97
CA ALA A 21 3.47 -36.60 -30.77
C ALA A 21 2.80 -36.17 -32.09
N ASN A 22 3.15 -34.95 -32.54
CA ASN A 22 3.10 -34.37 -33.88
C ASN A 22 2.01 -34.81 -34.90
N ALA A 23 1.18 -33.83 -35.31
CA ALA A 23 0.85 -33.62 -36.74
C ALA A 23 0.38 -32.17 -37.04
N THR A 24 1.26 -31.43 -37.73
CA THR A 24 1.08 -30.40 -38.78
C THR A 24 -0.33 -29.89 -39.20
N THR A 25 -0.34 -28.59 -39.59
CA THR A 25 -1.24 -27.82 -40.51
C THR A 25 -2.54 -27.13 -40.05
N ALA A 26 -2.71 -25.93 -40.64
CA ALA A 26 -3.94 -25.20 -40.98
C ALA A 26 -4.67 -24.31 -39.93
N GLN A 27 -4.42 -23.01 -40.08
CA GLN A 27 -5.19 -21.82 -39.65
C GLN A 27 -6.47 -21.65 -40.52
N PRO A 28 -7.47 -20.81 -40.16
CA PRO A 28 -8.08 -20.52 -38.86
C PRO A 28 -9.61 -20.79 -38.86
N ASP A 29 -10.26 -20.88 -37.70
CA ASP A 29 -11.64 -20.36 -37.58
C ASP A 29 -11.99 -19.94 -36.15
N ALA A 30 -12.91 -18.98 -36.02
CA ALA A 30 -13.09 -18.21 -34.81
C ALA A 30 -14.11 -18.84 -33.83
N LYS A 31 -13.68 -19.02 -32.57
CA LYS A 31 -14.60 -19.16 -31.43
C LYS A 31 -13.99 -18.52 -30.19
N PRO A 32 -14.60 -17.47 -29.59
CA PRO A 32 -14.05 -16.87 -28.39
C PRO A 32 -14.15 -17.85 -27.22
N ALA A 33 -13.00 -18.18 -26.63
CA ALA A 33 -12.93 -18.94 -25.40
C ALA A 33 -13.54 -18.13 -24.23
N PRO A 34 -14.14 -18.78 -23.22
CA PRO A 34 -14.68 -18.06 -22.07
C PRO A 34 -13.56 -17.31 -21.34
N VAL A 35 -13.79 -16.01 -21.11
CA VAL A 35 -12.83 -15.12 -20.47
C VAL A 35 -12.39 -15.71 -19.13
N ALA A 36 -11.11 -16.05 -19.02
CA ALA A 36 -10.52 -16.51 -17.78
C ALA A 36 -10.80 -15.46 -16.69
N ARG A 37 -11.55 -15.86 -15.66
CA ARG A 37 -11.96 -14.98 -14.57
C ARG A 37 -10.71 -14.40 -13.95
N ALA A 38 -10.47 -13.10 -14.15
CA ALA A 38 -9.28 -12.42 -13.68
C ALA A 38 -9.03 -12.77 -12.21
N ALA A 39 -7.84 -13.29 -11.92
CA ALA A 39 -7.44 -13.58 -10.55
C ALA A 39 -7.59 -12.27 -9.75
N LYS A 40 -8.42 -12.28 -8.71
CA LYS A 40 -8.54 -11.12 -7.82
C LYS A 40 -7.14 -10.83 -7.30
N ALA A 41 -6.66 -9.61 -7.56
CA ALA A 41 -5.37 -9.17 -7.05
C ALA A 41 -5.33 -9.40 -5.54
N THR A 42 -4.48 -10.31 -5.09
CA THR A 42 -4.25 -10.53 -3.67
C THR A 42 -3.61 -9.26 -3.14
N ALA A 43 -4.30 -8.57 -2.22
CA ALA A 43 -3.73 -7.43 -1.54
C ALA A 43 -2.43 -7.87 -0.84
N PRO A 44 -1.34 -7.09 -0.89
CA PRO A 44 -0.09 -7.46 -0.23
C PRO A 44 -0.31 -7.74 1.26
N GLU A 45 0.34 -8.76 1.81
CA GLU A 45 0.26 -9.04 3.24
C GLU A 45 0.81 -7.86 4.04
N HIS A 46 -0.03 -7.25 4.87
CA HIS A 46 0.37 -6.16 5.75
C HIS A 46 1.40 -6.67 6.79
N LYS A 47 2.64 -6.16 6.74
CA LYS A 47 3.60 -6.33 7.85
C LYS A 47 2.98 -5.77 9.13
N SER A 48 2.98 -6.58 10.19
CA SER A 48 2.40 -6.23 11.51
C SER A 48 2.94 -4.92 12.10
N ALA A 49 4.20 -4.57 11.80
CA ALA A 49 4.69 -3.21 11.94
C ALA A 49 5.79 -2.90 10.90
N TYR A 50 5.75 -1.71 10.31
CA TYR A 50 6.82 -1.19 9.47
C TYR A 50 7.81 -0.36 10.32
N PRO A 51 9.13 -0.44 10.09
CA PRO A 51 10.10 0.47 10.70
C PRO A 51 9.89 1.91 10.21
N THR A 52 10.09 2.90 11.09
CA THR A 52 9.85 4.33 10.79
C THR A 52 10.60 4.81 9.54
N ALA A 53 11.79 4.26 9.26
CA ALA A 53 12.56 4.58 8.05
C ALA A 53 11.80 4.32 6.74
N LEU A 54 10.94 3.29 6.67
CA LEU A 54 10.14 3.00 5.47
C LEU A 54 9.02 4.01 5.20
N PHE A 55 8.74 4.92 6.14
CA PHE A 55 7.82 6.05 5.92
C PHE A 55 8.56 7.29 5.39
N CYS A 56 9.87 7.41 5.67
CA CYS A 56 10.67 8.60 5.35
C CYS A 56 11.13 8.61 3.89
N GLY A 57 11.27 9.80 3.31
CA GLY A 57 11.65 10.06 1.93
C GLY A 57 10.52 10.72 1.14
N THR A 58 10.61 10.63 -0.18
CA THR A 58 9.76 11.36 -1.11
C THR A 58 8.64 10.46 -1.65
N TRP A 59 7.43 11.02 -1.73
CA TRP A 59 6.18 10.32 -2.09
C TRP A 59 5.36 11.14 -3.08
N ALA A 60 4.84 10.56 -4.16
CA ALA A 60 4.03 11.27 -5.16
C ALA A 60 2.80 10.44 -5.57
N MET A 61 1.70 11.09 -5.96
CA MET A 61 0.51 10.36 -6.44
C MET A 61 0.71 9.74 -7.82
N MET A 62 1.52 10.37 -8.66
CA MET A 62 1.87 9.95 -10.02
C MET A 62 3.28 10.44 -10.32
N ALA A 63 3.97 9.82 -11.28
CA ALA A 63 5.37 10.14 -11.64
C ALA A 63 5.62 11.56 -12.19
N ALA A 64 4.59 12.41 -12.26
CA ALA A 64 4.67 13.81 -12.69
C ALA A 64 3.92 14.78 -11.74
N ALA A 65 3.47 14.30 -10.57
CA ALA A 65 2.82 15.13 -9.55
C ALA A 65 3.85 15.70 -8.57
N ASP A 66 3.56 16.87 -7.98
CA ASP A 66 4.42 17.44 -6.94
C ASP A 66 4.57 16.46 -5.77
N ALA A 67 5.82 16.25 -5.36
CA ALA A 67 6.14 15.27 -4.35
C ALA A 67 5.99 15.79 -2.91
N ILE A 68 5.43 14.94 -2.06
CA ILE A 68 5.30 15.09 -0.61
C ILE A 68 6.59 14.56 0.03
N GLU A 69 7.19 15.37 0.91
CA GLU A 69 8.36 14.95 1.69
C GLU A 69 7.92 14.47 3.07
N VAL A 70 8.46 13.32 3.51
CA VAL A 70 8.21 12.77 4.84
C VAL A 70 9.55 12.51 5.53
N VAL A 71 9.75 13.05 6.73
CA VAL A 71 11.00 12.90 7.50
C VAL A 71 10.68 12.59 8.96
N ALA A 72 11.40 11.64 9.55
CA ALA A 72 11.28 11.37 10.99
C ALA A 72 11.97 12.46 11.81
N ASN A 73 11.39 12.81 12.96
CA ASN A 73 12.09 13.60 13.95
C ASN A 73 13.25 12.78 14.57
N LYS A 74 14.18 13.46 15.27
CA LYS A 74 15.31 12.80 15.96
C LYS A 74 14.90 12.03 17.23
N ALA A 75 13.60 11.87 17.50
CA ALA A 75 13.12 11.17 18.69
C ALA A 75 12.79 9.70 18.39
N ALA A 76 13.11 8.81 19.32
CA ALA A 76 12.81 7.39 19.22
C ALA A 76 11.63 6.98 20.12
N GLY A 77 11.07 5.79 19.88
CA GLY A 77 10.00 5.24 20.71
C GLY A 77 8.69 6.04 20.65
N PRO A 78 7.93 6.16 21.76
CA PRO A 78 6.64 6.86 21.79
C PRO A 78 6.68 8.35 21.43
N ALA A 79 7.85 8.98 21.50
CA ALA A 79 8.05 10.38 21.13
C ALA A 79 8.38 10.58 19.64
N ALA A 80 8.55 9.49 18.88
CA ALA A 80 8.78 9.57 17.44
C ALA A 80 7.61 10.26 16.73
N ARG A 81 7.95 11.14 15.79
CA ARG A 81 7.00 11.86 14.92
C ARG A 81 7.46 11.74 13.48
N LEU A 82 6.52 11.59 12.56
CA LEU A 82 6.76 11.89 11.15
C LEU A 82 6.39 13.36 10.92
N LEU A 83 7.31 14.10 10.33
CA LEU A 83 7.09 15.44 9.82
C LEU A 83 6.80 15.29 8.32
N LEU A 84 5.62 15.74 7.89
CA LEU A 84 5.15 15.64 6.52
C LEU A 84 4.99 17.04 5.94
N THR A 85 5.59 17.29 4.79
CA THR A 85 5.54 18.56 4.06
C THR A 85 4.73 18.36 2.78
N LEU A 86 3.58 19.03 2.70
CA LEU A 86 2.74 19.06 1.51
C LEU A 86 3.27 20.08 0.49
N PRO A 87 3.34 19.74 -0.81
CA PRO A 87 3.68 20.69 -1.85
C PRO A 87 2.60 21.79 -2.02
N PRO A 88 2.94 22.91 -2.68
CA PRO A 88 2.09 24.10 -2.78
C PRO A 88 0.67 23.85 -3.32
N MET A 89 0.50 22.86 -4.20
CA MET A 89 -0.80 22.46 -4.74
C MET A 89 -1.79 22.03 -3.64
N TYR A 90 -1.34 21.26 -2.65
CA TYR A 90 -2.20 20.81 -1.54
C TYR A 90 -2.17 21.80 -0.37
N SER A 91 -1.02 22.41 -0.05
CA SER A 91 -0.93 23.34 1.08
C SER A 91 -1.78 24.61 0.89
N ARG A 92 -2.06 25.03 -0.36
CA ARG A 92 -3.04 26.10 -0.66
C ARG A 92 -4.49 25.70 -0.37
N VAL A 93 -4.86 24.44 -0.64
CA VAL A 93 -6.22 23.92 -0.39
C VAL A 93 -6.43 23.69 1.11
N VAL A 94 -5.44 23.09 1.76
CA VAL A 94 -5.47 22.69 3.17
C VAL A 94 -5.07 23.85 4.11
N LYS A 95 -4.52 24.94 3.58
CA LYS A 95 -3.98 26.12 4.30
C LYS A 95 -2.86 25.82 5.30
N GLN A 96 -2.25 24.64 5.20
CA GLN A 96 -1.17 24.17 6.06
C GLN A 96 -0.19 23.34 5.24
N GLU A 97 1.11 23.62 5.41
CA GLU A 97 2.20 23.00 4.67
C GLU A 97 2.82 21.83 5.44
N HIS A 98 3.16 22.03 6.71
CA HIS A 98 3.82 21.03 7.55
C HIS A 98 2.87 20.41 8.58
N PHE A 99 2.98 19.10 8.76
CA PHE A 99 2.22 18.31 9.73
C PHE A 99 3.15 17.43 10.56
N SER A 100 2.86 17.30 11.86
CA SER A 100 3.59 16.42 12.78
C SER A 100 2.69 15.27 13.21
N LEU A 101 2.87 14.11 12.58
CA LEU A 101 2.07 12.92 12.83
C LEU A 101 2.64 12.11 14.01
N THR A 102 1.77 11.64 14.88
CA THR A 102 2.02 10.58 15.88
C THR A 102 1.78 9.21 15.28
N ARG A 103 2.54 8.21 15.73
CA ARG A 103 2.26 6.81 15.40
C ARG A 103 0.93 6.38 16.04
N LEU A 104 0.02 5.86 15.24
CA LEU A 104 -1.24 5.27 15.71
C LEU A 104 -1.07 3.75 15.89
N ASP A 105 -0.45 3.09 14.90
CA ASP A 105 -0.25 1.64 14.91
C ASP A 105 1.04 1.23 14.15
N GLY A 106 1.19 -0.05 13.81
CA GLY A 106 2.34 -0.59 13.07
C GLY A 106 2.55 0.03 11.67
N ALA A 107 1.50 0.46 10.98
CA ALA A 107 1.49 0.96 9.60
C ALA A 107 0.88 2.37 9.44
N THR A 108 0.25 2.92 10.49
CA THR A 108 -0.51 4.18 10.43
C THR A 108 0.07 5.25 11.35
N TRP A 109 0.12 6.48 10.84
CA TRP A 109 0.44 7.70 11.56
C TRP A 109 -0.70 8.71 11.37
N THR A 110 -0.97 9.55 12.38
CA THR A 110 -2.05 10.54 12.34
C THR A 110 -1.64 11.87 12.95
N ALA A 111 -2.17 12.97 12.43
CA ALA A 111 -2.10 14.29 13.06
C ALA A 111 -3.52 14.86 13.18
N SER A 112 -3.86 15.35 14.37
CA SER A 112 -5.05 16.19 14.59
C SER A 112 -4.60 17.64 14.72
N SER A 113 -5.11 18.49 13.82
CA SER A 113 -4.79 19.91 13.70
C SER A 113 -6.07 20.66 13.31
N PRO A 114 -7.01 20.88 14.26
CA PRO A 114 -8.35 21.40 13.95
C PRO A 114 -8.31 22.65 13.06
N PRO A 115 -9.07 22.72 11.95
CA PRO A 115 -10.20 21.85 11.56
C PRO A 115 -9.85 20.52 10.86
N LEU A 116 -8.57 20.13 10.80
CA LEU A 116 -8.10 19.03 9.97
C LEU A 116 -7.66 17.79 10.77
N THR A 117 -7.90 16.60 10.20
CA THR A 117 -7.29 15.34 10.62
C THR A 117 -6.57 14.69 9.44
N LEU A 118 -5.26 14.46 9.59
CA LEU A 118 -4.45 13.70 8.64
C LEU A 118 -4.25 12.27 9.14
N THR A 119 -4.28 11.31 8.20
CA THR A 119 -3.90 9.92 8.42
C THR A 119 -3.02 9.47 7.27
N PHE A 120 -1.79 9.06 7.56
CA PHE A 120 -0.85 8.46 6.62
C PHE A 120 -0.71 6.97 6.95
N THR A 121 -1.13 6.10 6.03
CA THR A 121 -1.08 4.65 6.18
C THR A 121 -0.19 4.04 5.11
N LEU A 122 0.81 3.26 5.50
CA LEU A 122 1.65 2.52 4.57
C LEU A 122 0.95 1.21 4.16
N GLN A 123 0.68 1.04 2.86
CA GLN A 123 0.03 -0.17 2.32
C GLN A 123 1.07 -1.23 1.91
N SER A 124 2.19 -0.78 1.34
CA SER A 124 3.36 -1.59 1.00
C SER A 124 4.63 -0.75 1.20
N GLU A 125 5.81 -1.37 1.11
CA GLU A 125 7.09 -0.65 1.24
C GLU A 125 7.24 0.50 0.21
N ASN A 126 6.53 0.40 -0.93
CA ASN A 126 6.52 1.36 -2.02
C ASN A 126 5.19 2.10 -2.24
N THR A 127 4.18 1.89 -1.37
CA THR A 127 2.82 2.45 -1.55
C THR A 127 2.23 2.88 -0.22
N ALA A 128 1.70 4.09 -0.16
CA ALA A 128 1.02 4.65 1.00
C ALA A 128 -0.31 5.30 0.59
N LEU A 129 -1.13 5.63 1.59
CA LEU A 129 -2.36 6.40 1.42
C LEU A 129 -2.33 7.55 2.44
N LEU A 130 -2.43 8.78 1.95
CA LEU A 130 -2.61 9.96 2.78
C LEU A 130 -4.06 10.42 2.68
N VAL A 131 -4.78 10.37 3.80
CA VAL A 131 -6.15 10.86 3.93
C VAL A 131 -6.13 12.17 4.71
N ILE A 132 -6.76 13.20 4.14
CA ILE A 132 -6.97 14.51 4.77
C ILE A 132 -8.48 14.71 4.93
N ASN A 133 -8.96 14.80 6.17
CA ASN A 133 -10.36 15.10 6.49
C ASN A 133 -10.45 16.50 7.10
N SER A 134 -11.34 17.36 6.60
CA SER A 134 -11.80 18.55 7.31
C SER A 134 -13.03 18.23 8.17
N THR A 135 -13.18 18.91 9.30
CA THR A 135 -14.42 18.92 10.10
C THR A 135 -15.63 19.42 9.30
N ASP A 136 -15.41 20.13 8.18
CA ASP A 136 -16.45 20.60 7.27
C ASP A 136 -17.03 19.46 6.37
N GLY A 137 -16.57 18.23 6.55
CA GLY A 137 -17.01 17.05 5.77
C GLY A 137 -16.25 16.83 4.46
N HIS A 138 -15.37 17.75 4.06
CA HIS A 138 -14.48 17.56 2.92
C HIS A 138 -13.39 16.51 3.24
N LYS A 139 -13.33 15.45 2.43
CA LYS A 139 -12.31 14.39 2.50
C LYS A 139 -11.52 14.35 1.20
N MET A 140 -10.19 14.29 1.32
CA MET A 140 -9.26 14.11 0.22
C MET A 140 -8.42 12.85 0.47
N GLU A 141 -8.39 11.94 -0.49
CA GLU A 141 -7.60 10.70 -0.45
C GLU A 141 -6.52 10.77 -1.53
N LEU A 142 -5.26 10.67 -1.10
CA LEU A 142 -4.09 10.77 -1.96
C LEU A 142 -3.37 9.41 -1.93
N PRO A 143 -3.56 8.54 -2.94
CA PRO A 143 -2.77 7.31 -3.07
C PRO A 143 -1.35 7.68 -3.49
N LEU A 144 -0.35 7.33 -2.67
CA LEU A 144 1.05 7.74 -2.82
C LEU A 144 1.94 6.56 -3.19
N TYR A 145 2.89 6.83 -4.06
CA TYR A 145 3.95 5.91 -4.48
C TYR A 145 5.31 6.51 -4.12
N ARG A 146 6.31 5.65 -3.95
CA ARG A 146 7.70 6.09 -3.79
C ARG A 146 8.17 6.84 -5.03
N ASP A 147 8.69 8.05 -4.82
CA ASP A 147 9.42 8.80 -5.84
C ASP A 147 10.90 8.84 -5.45
N GLU A 148 11.65 7.88 -5.99
CA GLU A 148 13.09 7.76 -5.74
C GLU A 148 13.91 8.74 -6.62
N THR A 149 13.28 9.37 -7.63
CA THR A 149 13.98 10.13 -8.68
C THR A 149 14.64 11.42 -8.19
N ARG A 150 14.15 12.00 -7.08
CA ARG A 150 14.74 13.19 -6.46
C ARG A 150 15.99 12.89 -5.60
N THR A 151 16.29 11.62 -5.30
CA THR A 151 17.42 11.25 -4.40
C THR A 151 18.78 11.19 -5.10
N GLN A 152 18.87 11.64 -6.36
CA GLN A 152 20.11 11.74 -7.13
C GLN A 152 20.38 13.18 -7.58
N ASN A 153 20.87 14.02 -6.66
CA ASN A 153 21.78 15.10 -7.04
C ASN A 153 22.74 15.40 -5.87
N PRO A 154 24.03 15.03 -5.96
CA PRO A 154 25.05 15.36 -4.95
C PRO A 154 25.51 16.83 -5.02
#